data_AF-A0A9R1U1U7-F1
#
_entry.id   AF-A0A9R1U1U7-F1
#
_cell.length_a   1.000
_cell.length_b   1.000
_cell.length_c   1.000
_cell.angle_alpha   90.00
_cell.angle_beta   90.00
_cell.angle_gamma   90.00
#
_symmetry.space_group_name_H-M   'P 1'
#
loop_
_entity.id
_entity.type
_entity.pdbx_description
1 polymer ?
#
loop_
_entity_poly.entity_id
_entity_poly.type
_entity_poly.pdbx_seq_one_letter_code
_entity_poly.pdbx_strand_id
1 'polypeptide(L)'
;MRRWAKVYPFALFICVCCGSRTKNATSAVTRIIRSAGFPRGSGMGIFFAIGIPLDLPDKSVSMALYFEANYILPDGNATYFGYEEFRGFGVRGLDRKMAYDFLLKKLENAGYPGKRCLLRAICEASNGFLMENGLVGDILHIFLTPSSSESEDLPSEIIRAEYQKNCLEYCDCPLSIFDFSTLS
;
A
#
# COMPACT_ATOMS: atom_id res chain seq x y z
N MET A 1 -27.61 -25.59 74.53
CA MET A 1 -27.25 -25.60 73.09
C MET A 1 -27.76 -24.33 72.42
N ARG A 2 -26.92 -23.32 72.17
CA ARG A 2 -27.08 -22.33 71.08
C ARG A 2 -25.68 -21.84 70.70
N ARG A 3 -25.39 -21.92 69.40
CA ARG A 3 -24.08 -21.74 68.75
C ARG A 3 -23.67 -20.27 68.74
N TRP A 4 -22.42 -19.98 69.08
CA TRP A 4 -21.77 -18.70 68.82
C TRP A 4 -21.24 -18.70 67.38
N ALA A 5 -21.72 -17.80 66.54
CA ALA A 5 -21.18 -17.57 65.20
C ALA A 5 -19.90 -16.73 65.32
N LYS A 6 -18.77 -17.30 64.89
CA LYS A 6 -17.48 -16.62 64.81
C LYS A 6 -17.45 -15.72 63.58
N VAL A 7 -17.25 -14.42 63.80
CA VAL A 7 -16.96 -13.44 62.76
C VAL A 7 -15.49 -13.60 62.36
N TYR A 8 -15.22 -13.93 61.09
CA TYR A 8 -13.87 -13.96 60.53
C TYR A 8 -13.63 -12.70 59.69
N PRO A 9 -12.53 -11.96 59.90
CA PRO A 9 -12.22 -10.80 59.08
C PRO A 9 -11.69 -11.27 57.72
N PHE A 10 -12.30 -10.77 56.64
CA PHE A 10 -11.84 -10.95 55.27
C PHE A 10 -10.50 -10.19 55.09
N ALA A 11 -9.37 -10.90 55.06
CA ALA A 11 -8.09 -10.33 54.70
C ALA A 11 -8.01 -10.19 53.17
N LEU A 12 -8.13 -8.97 52.67
CA LEU A 12 -7.93 -8.63 51.26
C LEU A 12 -6.41 -8.65 50.97
N PHE A 13 -5.91 -9.76 50.42
CA PHE A 13 -4.56 -9.82 49.87
C PHE A 13 -4.51 -8.99 48.58
N ILE A 14 -3.98 -7.77 48.67
CA ILE A 14 -3.61 -6.98 47.49
C ILE A 14 -2.32 -7.58 46.92
N CYS A 15 -2.45 -8.38 45.87
CA CYS A 15 -1.32 -8.85 45.08
C CYS A 15 -0.85 -7.69 44.18
N VAL A 16 0.20 -6.98 44.61
CA VAL A 16 0.94 -6.08 43.72
C VAL A 16 1.83 -6.96 42.84
N CYS A 17 1.33 -7.31 41.64
CA CYS A 17 2.21 -7.84 40.61
C CYS A 17 3.13 -6.71 40.14
N CYS A 18 4.37 -6.73 40.63
CA CYS A 18 5.45 -5.96 40.03
C CYS A 18 5.67 -6.52 38.61
N GLY A 19 5.17 -5.82 37.60
CA GLY A 19 5.34 -6.19 36.20
C GLY A 19 6.82 -6.13 35.82
N SER A 20 7.43 -7.31 35.65
CA SER A 20 8.76 -7.45 35.08
C SER A 20 8.79 -6.80 33.69
N ARG A 21 9.55 -5.71 33.56
CA ARG A 21 9.78 -5.02 32.28
C ARG A 21 10.69 -5.89 31.42
N THR A 22 10.12 -6.78 30.61
CA THR A 22 10.87 -7.52 29.60
C THR A 22 11.36 -6.54 28.54
N LYS A 23 12.68 -6.47 28.34
CA LYS A 23 13.25 -5.76 27.20
C LYS A 23 12.79 -6.51 25.95
N ASN A 24 11.87 -5.94 25.17
CA ASN A 24 11.57 -6.44 23.85
C ASN A 24 12.85 -6.26 23.02
N ALA A 25 13.59 -7.36 22.85
CA ALA A 25 14.52 -7.46 21.74
C ALA A 25 13.66 -7.42 20.47
N THR A 26 13.51 -6.23 19.89
CA THR A 26 13.16 -6.11 18.48
C THR A 26 14.35 -6.70 17.73
N SER A 27 14.34 -8.01 17.53
CA SER A 27 15.11 -8.61 16.45
C SER A 27 14.63 -7.91 15.19
N ALA A 28 15.44 -7.00 14.67
CA ALA A 28 15.28 -6.54 13.31
C ALA A 28 15.35 -7.78 12.43
N VAL A 29 14.18 -8.24 11.96
CA VAL A 29 14.10 -9.31 10.98
C VAL A 29 14.66 -8.73 9.70
N THR A 30 15.95 -8.93 9.46
CA THR A 30 16.55 -8.62 8.17
C THR A 30 15.89 -9.53 7.16
N ARG A 31 15.06 -8.97 6.28
CA ARG A 31 14.39 -9.71 5.21
C ARG A 31 15.46 -10.27 4.27
N ILE A 32 15.78 -11.55 4.42
CA ILE A 32 16.59 -12.26 3.43
C ILE A 32 15.74 -12.39 2.17
N ILE A 33 16.13 -11.70 1.11
CA ILE A 33 15.48 -11.83 -0.20
C ILE A 33 15.72 -13.27 -0.67
N ARG A 34 14.67 -14.09 -0.72
CA ARG A 34 14.72 -15.40 -1.35
C ARG A 34 14.42 -15.21 -2.83
N SER A 35 15.29 -15.70 -3.70
CA SER A 35 14.98 -15.78 -5.13
C SER A 35 13.91 -16.85 -5.34
N ALA A 36 12.84 -16.49 -6.05
CA ALA A 36 11.89 -17.46 -6.56
C ALA A 36 12.46 -18.04 -7.86
N GLY A 37 13.00 -19.27 -7.80
CA GLY A 37 13.42 -20.01 -8.99
C GLY A 37 12.26 -20.85 -9.53
N PHE A 38 11.97 -20.75 -10.82
CA PHE A 38 10.92 -21.53 -11.48
C PHE A 38 11.52 -22.73 -12.23
N PRO A 39 10.78 -23.85 -12.40
CA PRO A 39 11.27 -24.98 -13.19
C PRO A 39 11.45 -24.59 -14.67
N ARG A 40 12.33 -25.31 -15.38
CA ARG A 40 12.63 -25.02 -16.79
C ARG A 40 11.38 -25.07 -17.66
N GLY A 41 11.23 -24.08 -18.53
CA GLY A 41 10.08 -23.95 -19.43
C GLY A 41 8.84 -23.33 -18.78
N SER A 42 8.97 -22.78 -17.56
CA SER A 42 7.86 -22.06 -16.92
C SER A 42 7.61 -20.71 -17.59
N GLY A 43 6.33 -20.36 -17.73
CA GLY A 43 5.87 -19.05 -18.19
C GLY A 43 4.86 -18.46 -17.21
N MET A 44 4.77 -17.14 -17.18
CA MET A 44 3.75 -16.38 -16.45
C MET A 44 3.04 -15.46 -17.43
N GLY A 45 1.70 -15.51 -17.43
CA GLY A 45 0.86 -14.59 -18.19
C GLY A 45 0.26 -13.52 -17.29
N ILE A 46 0.23 -12.27 -17.75
CA ILE A 46 -0.56 -11.18 -17.18
C ILE A 46 -1.60 -10.80 -18.21
N PHE A 47 -2.87 -10.73 -17.81
CA PHE A 47 -3.93 -10.22 -18.68
C PHE A 47 -4.80 -9.21 -17.93
N PHE A 48 -5.24 -8.20 -18.65
CA PHE A 48 -6.27 -7.27 -18.17
C PHE A 48 -7.17 -6.85 -19.33
N ALA A 49 -8.40 -6.49 -18.99
CA ALA A 49 -9.39 -6.05 -19.98
C ALA A 49 -9.99 -4.72 -19.55
N ILE A 50 -10.19 -3.83 -20.52
CA ILE A 50 -10.85 -2.54 -20.33
C ILE A 50 -12.16 -2.55 -21.10
N GLY A 51 -13.28 -2.46 -20.40
CA GLY A 51 -14.62 -2.33 -20.97
C GLY A 51 -15.07 -0.87 -20.99
N ILE A 52 -15.34 -0.33 -22.17
CA ILE A 52 -15.81 1.04 -22.38
C ILE A 52 -17.25 0.98 -22.92
N PRO A 53 -18.26 1.45 -22.16
CA PRO A 53 -19.61 1.59 -22.69
C PRO A 53 -19.63 2.71 -23.74
N LEU A 54 -20.31 2.49 -24.86
CA LEU A 54 -20.53 3.50 -25.88
C LEU A 54 -21.97 4.00 -25.76
N ASP A 55 -22.14 5.27 -25.43
CA ASP A 55 -23.44 5.91 -25.35
C ASP A 55 -24.01 6.16 -26.75
N LEU A 56 -24.95 5.31 -27.18
CA LEU A 56 -25.74 5.48 -28.39
C LEU A 56 -27.24 5.57 -28.05
N PRO A 57 -28.00 6.46 -28.73
CA PRO A 57 -29.45 6.48 -28.58
C PRO A 57 -30.05 5.15 -29.07
N ASP A 58 -30.97 4.60 -28.26
CA ASP A 58 -31.73 3.36 -28.48
C ASP A 58 -30.92 2.05 -28.56
N LYS A 59 -29.62 2.05 -28.22
CA LYS A 59 -28.79 0.84 -28.23
C LYS A 59 -27.75 0.84 -27.10
N SER A 60 -27.69 -0.25 -26.34
CA SER A 60 -26.60 -0.51 -25.41
C SER A 60 -25.47 -1.25 -26.12
N VAL A 61 -24.40 -0.54 -26.48
CA VAL A 61 -23.21 -1.13 -27.10
C VAL A 61 -22.01 -0.88 -26.19
N SER A 62 -21.18 -1.90 -25.96
CA SER A 62 -19.93 -1.76 -25.24
C SER A 62 -18.77 -2.30 -26.06
N MET A 63 -17.60 -1.69 -25.89
CA MET A 63 -16.35 -2.11 -26.48
C MET A 63 -15.44 -2.67 -25.38
N ALA A 64 -14.78 -3.79 -25.63
CA ALA A 64 -13.79 -4.34 -24.72
C ALA A 64 -12.43 -4.48 -25.41
N LEU A 65 -11.38 -4.01 -24.74
CA LEU A 65 -9.99 -4.20 -25.12
C LEU A 65 -9.37 -5.26 -24.21
N TYR A 66 -8.67 -6.23 -24.79
CA TYR A 66 -7.98 -7.28 -24.06
C TYR A 66 -6.48 -7.14 -24.27
N PHE A 67 -5.74 -7.10 -23.17
CA PHE A 67 -4.29 -7.01 -23.16
C PHE A 67 -3.74 -8.28 -22.53
N GLU A 68 -2.83 -8.94 -23.22
CA GLU A 68 -2.18 -10.16 -22.76
C GLU A 68 -0.67 -10.03 -22.93
N ALA A 69 0.05 -10.36 -21.87
CA ALA A 69 1.51 -10.37 -21.85
C ALA A 69 2.00 -11.69 -21.25
N ASN A 70 2.70 -12.48 -22.06
CA ASN A 70 3.28 -13.77 -21.66
C ASN A 70 4.79 -13.62 -21.47
N TYR A 71 5.29 -13.96 -20.29
CA TYR A 71 6.67 -13.83 -19.87
C TYR A 71 7.27 -15.20 -19.56
N ILE A 72 8.46 -15.47 -20.07
CA ILE A 72 9.22 -16.66 -19.66
C ILE A 72 9.82 -16.39 -18.28
N LEU A 73 9.63 -17.32 -17.35
CA LEU A 73 10.15 -17.17 -16.00
C LEU A 73 11.60 -17.64 -15.91
N PRO A 74 12.45 -16.96 -15.11
CA PRO A 74 13.84 -17.36 -14.95
C PRO A 74 13.93 -18.70 -14.21
N ASP A 75 14.77 -19.60 -14.73
CA ASP A 75 15.19 -20.79 -14.02
C ASP A 75 16.36 -20.47 -13.08
N GLY A 76 16.62 -21.35 -12.11
CA GLY A 76 17.67 -21.15 -11.10
C GLY A 76 19.10 -21.06 -11.64
N ASN A 77 19.28 -21.15 -12.96
CA ASN A 77 20.56 -21.05 -13.66
C ASN A 77 20.62 -19.84 -14.60
N ALA A 78 19.67 -18.91 -14.49
CA ALA A 78 19.69 -17.66 -15.23
C ALA A 78 20.92 -16.85 -14.80
N THR A 79 22.01 -16.96 -15.56
CA THR A 79 23.05 -15.94 -15.62
C THR A 79 22.36 -14.69 -16.11
N TYR A 80 21.95 -13.84 -15.16
CA TYR A 80 21.63 -12.42 -15.31
C TYR A 80 21.05 -12.06 -16.69
N PHE A 81 19.71 -11.98 -16.78
CA PHE A 81 19.01 -11.31 -17.89
C PHE A 81 19.89 -10.21 -18.49
N GLY A 82 20.18 -10.29 -19.79
CA GLY A 82 21.14 -9.46 -20.52
C GLY A 82 21.20 -8.01 -20.02
N TYR A 83 22.05 -7.77 -19.04
CA TYR A 83 22.24 -6.46 -18.42
C TYR A 83 23.04 -5.53 -19.32
N GLU A 84 23.54 -6.06 -20.43
CA GLU A 84 24.26 -5.32 -21.45
C GLU A 84 23.34 -4.75 -22.53
N GLU A 85 22.22 -5.40 -22.87
CA GLU A 85 21.32 -4.91 -23.93
C GLU A 85 20.30 -3.88 -23.41
N PHE A 86 20.00 -3.93 -22.11
CA PHE A 86 19.13 -2.96 -21.42
C PHE A 86 19.84 -1.70 -20.91
N ARG A 87 21.15 -1.54 -21.19
CA ARG A 87 21.91 -0.37 -20.76
C ARG A 87 21.50 0.93 -21.48
N GLY A 88 20.78 0.81 -22.60
CA GLY A 88 20.17 1.95 -23.32
C GLY A 88 18.74 2.29 -22.88
N PHE A 89 18.01 1.34 -22.31
CA PHE A 89 16.62 1.52 -21.92
C PHE A 89 16.41 0.97 -20.51
N GLY A 90 17.16 1.42 -19.50
CA GLY A 90 17.12 0.82 -18.16
C GLY A 90 15.69 0.45 -17.74
N VAL A 91 15.46 -0.80 -17.30
CA VAL A 91 14.24 -1.16 -16.54
C VAL A 91 14.37 -0.41 -15.23
N ARG A 92 14.13 0.90 -15.27
CA ARG A 92 13.75 1.66 -14.10
C ARG A 92 12.39 1.07 -13.79
N GLY A 93 12.33 0.20 -12.78
CA GLY A 93 11.09 0.02 -12.06
C GLY A 93 10.51 1.41 -11.81
N LEU A 94 9.19 1.55 -11.86
CA LEU A 94 8.52 2.82 -11.58
C LEU A 94 9.02 3.32 -10.20
N ASP A 95 10.03 4.19 -10.22
CA ASP A 95 10.58 4.81 -9.02
C ASP A 95 9.45 5.67 -8.46
N ARG A 96 9.11 5.46 -7.19
CA ARG A 96 7.97 6.14 -6.58
C ARG A 96 8.15 7.63 -6.62
N LYS A 97 9.40 8.12 -6.62
CA LYS A 97 9.71 9.53 -6.84
C LYS A 97 9.20 10.03 -8.19
N MET A 98 9.47 9.28 -9.26
CA MET A 98 8.96 9.60 -10.61
C MET A 98 7.44 9.57 -10.66
N ALA A 99 6.83 8.58 -10.00
CA ALA A 99 5.40 8.41 -10.00
C ALA A 99 4.68 9.51 -9.19
N TYR A 100 5.24 9.91 -8.05
CA TYR A 100 4.77 11.03 -7.24
C TYR A 100 4.98 12.38 -7.93
N ASP A 101 6.10 12.58 -8.62
CA ASP A 101 6.33 13.77 -9.45
C ASP A 101 5.31 13.86 -10.59
N PHE A 102 4.98 12.72 -11.20
CA PHE A 102 3.94 12.66 -12.23
C PHE A 102 2.57 13.03 -11.66
N LEU A 103 2.18 12.43 -10.52
CA LEU A 103 0.91 12.74 -9.84
C LEU A 103 0.81 14.21 -9.45
N LEU A 104 1.87 14.77 -8.87
CA LEU A 104 1.93 16.17 -8.47
C LEU A 104 1.68 17.09 -9.66
N LYS A 105 2.41 16.87 -10.77
CA LYS A 105 2.23 17.66 -12.00
C LYS A 105 0.83 17.52 -12.58
N LYS A 106 0.24 16.33 -12.52
CA LYS A 106 -1.12 16.10 -13.02
C LYS A 106 -2.17 16.83 -12.18
N LEU A 107 -2.02 16.82 -10.86
CA LEU A 107 -2.91 17.54 -9.94
C LEU A 107 -2.79 19.05 -10.13
N GLU A 108 -1.58 19.58 -10.28
CA GLU A 108 -1.34 21.01 -10.57
C GLU A 108 -1.94 21.42 -11.91
N ASN A 109 -1.76 20.61 -12.96
CA ASN A 109 -2.35 20.87 -14.27
C ASN A 109 -3.89 20.82 -14.26
N ALA A 110 -4.48 20.08 -13.33
CA ALA A 110 -5.92 20.03 -13.11
C ALA A 110 -6.43 21.18 -12.20
N GLY A 111 -5.56 22.08 -11.74
CA GLY A 111 -5.91 23.26 -10.93
C GLY A 111 -5.97 23.00 -9.43
N TYR A 112 -5.46 21.87 -8.94
CA TYR A 112 -5.44 21.52 -7.52
C TYR A 112 -4.08 21.81 -6.87
N PRO A 113 -4.03 22.00 -5.54
CA PRO A 113 -2.77 22.15 -4.82
C PRO A 113 -2.03 20.80 -4.77
N GLY A 114 -1.29 20.48 -5.83
CA GLY A 114 -0.77 19.14 -6.11
C GLY A 114 0.01 18.52 -4.95
N LYS A 115 0.90 19.28 -4.32
CA LYS A 115 1.66 18.83 -3.14
C LYS A 115 0.75 18.47 -1.96
N ARG A 116 -0.22 19.32 -1.60
CA ARG A 116 -1.15 19.06 -0.49
C ARG A 116 -2.04 17.85 -0.78
N CYS A 117 -2.52 17.74 -2.02
CA CYS A 117 -3.33 16.61 -2.47
C CYS A 117 -2.57 15.28 -2.42
N LEU A 118 -1.30 15.26 -2.85
CA LEU A 118 -0.46 14.07 -2.76
C LEU A 118 -0.26 13.64 -1.29
N LEU A 119 0.05 14.59 -0.40
CA LEU A 119 0.24 14.30 1.03
C LEU A 119 -1.07 13.80 1.68
N ARG A 120 -2.22 14.37 1.32
CA ARG A 120 -3.54 13.90 1.75
C ARG A 120 -3.78 12.46 1.32
N ALA A 121 -3.52 12.15 0.06
CA ALA A 121 -3.73 10.81 -0.50
C ALA A 121 -2.86 9.74 0.20
N ILE A 122 -1.60 10.07 0.50
CA ILE A 122 -0.68 9.18 1.24
C ILE A 122 -1.17 8.97 2.68
N CYS A 123 -1.59 10.03 3.35
CA CYS A 123 -2.12 9.95 4.71
C CYS A 123 -3.40 9.09 4.78
N GLU A 124 -4.34 9.31 3.86
CA GLU A 124 -5.58 8.55 3.78
C GLU A 124 -5.32 7.07 3.43
N ALA A 125 -4.36 6.81 2.52
CA ALA A 125 -3.93 5.46 2.17
C ALA A 125 -3.36 4.71 3.38
N SER A 126 -2.48 5.35 4.15
CA SER A 126 -1.83 4.76 5.33
C SER A 126 -2.81 4.49 6.48
N ASN A 127 -3.81 5.35 6.68
CA ASN A 127 -4.83 5.17 7.71
C ASN A 127 -5.89 4.11 7.34
N GLY A 128 -5.72 3.39 6.24
CA GLY A 128 -6.53 2.22 5.90
C GLY A 128 -7.82 2.54 5.13
N PHE A 129 -7.98 3.75 4.58
CA PHE A 129 -9.16 4.13 3.79
C PHE A 129 -9.35 3.26 2.52
N LEU A 130 -8.32 2.49 2.12
CA LEU A 130 -8.27 1.74 0.87
C LEU A 130 -8.68 0.27 0.98
N MET A 131 -8.87 -0.26 2.19
CA MET A 131 -9.16 -1.69 2.37
C MET A 131 -10.55 -2.10 1.90
N GLU A 132 -11.45 -1.14 1.66
CA GLU A 132 -12.83 -1.42 1.22
C GLU A 132 -12.99 -1.45 -0.33
N ASN A 133 -11.95 -1.11 -1.10
CA ASN A 133 -12.03 -0.94 -2.56
C ASN A 133 -11.54 -2.15 -3.39
N GLY A 134 -11.41 -3.33 -2.77
CA GLY A 134 -10.94 -4.56 -3.42
C GLY A 134 -9.50 -4.47 -3.94
N LEU A 135 -9.16 -5.27 -4.97
CA LEU A 135 -7.79 -5.38 -5.50
C LEU A 135 -7.19 -4.03 -5.92
N VAL A 136 -7.99 -3.13 -6.51
CA VAL A 136 -7.51 -1.80 -6.91
C VAL A 136 -7.16 -0.96 -5.68
N GLY A 137 -7.96 -1.05 -4.62
CA GLY A 137 -7.65 -0.44 -3.33
C GLY A 137 -6.33 -0.93 -2.76
N ASP A 138 -6.10 -2.24 -2.76
CA ASP A 138 -4.86 -2.85 -2.28
C ASP A 138 -3.63 -2.40 -3.10
N ILE A 139 -3.76 -2.33 -4.43
CA ILE A 139 -2.68 -1.84 -5.30
C ILE A 139 -2.37 -0.36 -5.00
N LEU A 140 -3.40 0.47 -4.89
CA LEU A 140 -3.24 1.89 -4.56
C LEU A 140 -2.64 2.07 -3.17
N HIS A 141 -3.00 1.23 -2.21
CA HIS A 141 -2.43 1.25 -0.87
C HIS A 141 -0.94 0.98 -0.90
N ILE A 142 -0.50 -0.09 -1.58
CA ILE A 142 0.93 -0.40 -1.72
C ILE A 142 1.67 0.76 -2.39
N PHE A 143 1.10 1.34 -3.45
CA PHE A 143 1.72 2.41 -4.21
C PHE A 143 1.85 3.71 -3.41
N LEU A 144 0.81 4.11 -2.66
CA LEU A 144 0.74 5.35 -1.88
C LEU A 144 1.25 5.23 -0.44
N THR A 145 1.83 4.09 -0.06
CA THR A 145 2.41 3.84 1.26
C THR A 145 3.92 3.68 1.09
N PRO A 146 4.73 4.76 1.24
CA PRO A 146 6.17 4.72 1.01
C PRO A 146 6.93 3.64 1.80
N SER A 147 6.48 3.29 3.01
CA SER A 147 7.11 2.23 3.81
C SER A 147 6.89 0.80 3.27
N SER A 148 6.04 0.62 2.25
CA SER A 148 5.77 -0.68 1.64
C SER A 148 6.94 -1.23 0.81
N SER A 149 7.96 -0.41 0.51
CA SER A 149 9.13 -0.81 -0.28
C SER A 149 10.44 -0.23 0.26
N GLU A 150 11.51 -0.40 -0.52
CA GLU A 150 12.80 0.24 -0.26
C GLU A 150 12.71 1.77 -0.29
N SER A 151 13.54 2.45 0.50
CA SER A 151 13.58 3.90 0.60
C SER A 151 14.28 4.54 -0.61
N GLU A 152 13.56 5.36 -1.36
CA GLU A 152 14.04 6.00 -2.61
C GLU A 152 14.46 7.47 -2.43
N ASP A 153 15.01 7.84 -1.25
CA ASP A 153 15.36 9.23 -0.92
C ASP A 153 14.20 10.23 -1.17
N LEU A 154 13.02 9.86 -0.67
CA LEU A 154 11.83 10.68 -0.76
C LEU A 154 11.94 11.89 0.19
N PRO A 155 11.37 13.05 -0.21
CA PRO A 155 11.28 14.21 0.68
C PRO A 155 10.67 13.84 2.03
N SER A 156 11.28 14.35 3.11
CA SER A 156 10.85 14.05 4.48
C SER A 156 9.38 14.37 4.76
N GLU A 157 8.78 15.32 4.04
CA GLU A 157 7.36 15.66 4.12
C GLU A 157 6.44 14.51 3.68
N ILE A 158 6.82 13.79 2.62
CA ILE A 158 6.08 12.64 2.07
C ILE A 158 6.11 11.49 3.07
N ILE A 159 7.28 11.20 3.62
CA ILE A 159 7.47 10.16 4.64
C ILE A 159 6.65 10.51 5.90
N ARG A 160 6.64 11.78 6.32
CA ARG A 160 5.85 12.23 7.48
C ARG A 160 4.34 12.08 7.27
N ALA A 161 3.83 12.32 6.07
CA ALA A 161 2.41 12.21 5.77
C ALA A 161 1.88 10.78 5.95
N GLU A 162 2.70 9.77 5.68
CA GLU A 162 2.35 8.36 5.89
C GLU A 162 2.08 8.05 7.38
N TYR A 163 2.85 8.62 8.29
CA TYR A 163 2.72 8.33 9.72
C TYR A 163 1.68 9.21 10.42
N GLN A 164 1.04 10.14 9.70
CA GLN A 164 0.11 11.08 10.28
C GLN A 164 -1.26 10.42 10.48
N LYS A 165 -1.79 10.52 11.69
CA LYS A 165 -3.13 9.97 12.01
C LYS A 165 -4.29 10.86 11.58
N ASN A 166 -4.03 12.17 11.51
CA ASN A 166 -5.05 13.15 11.18
C ASN A 166 -4.76 13.78 9.82
N CYS A 167 -5.46 13.32 8.78
CA CYS A 167 -5.28 13.83 7.42
C CYS A 167 -5.94 15.20 7.18
N LEU A 168 -6.68 15.73 8.16
CA LEU A 168 -7.30 17.06 8.09
C LEU A 168 -6.26 18.20 8.02
N GLU A 169 -5.00 17.93 8.32
CA GLU A 169 -3.90 18.87 8.10
C GLU A 169 -3.74 19.22 6.60
N TYR A 170 -4.24 18.38 5.70
CA TYR A 170 -4.18 18.55 4.26
C TYR A 170 -5.55 18.87 3.63
N CYS A 171 -6.49 19.42 4.42
CA CYS A 171 -7.84 19.81 3.97
C CYS A 171 -7.87 20.79 2.80
N ASP A 172 -6.78 21.49 2.51
CA ASP A 172 -6.64 22.40 1.36
C ASP A 172 -6.88 21.70 0.01
N CYS A 173 -6.72 20.37 -0.03
CA CYS A 173 -7.07 19.59 -1.20
C CYS A 173 -8.55 19.19 -1.17
N PRO A 174 -9.39 19.65 -2.12
CA PRO A 174 -10.79 19.26 -2.20
C PRO A 174 -11.01 17.87 -2.80
N LEU A 175 -9.95 17.25 -3.35
CA LEU A 175 -9.99 15.91 -3.93
C LEU A 175 -9.50 14.86 -2.93
N SER A 176 -10.35 13.88 -2.67
CA SER A 176 -9.92 12.53 -2.30
C SER A 176 -9.79 11.74 -3.61
N ILE A 177 -8.60 11.22 -3.92
CA ILE A 177 -8.39 10.33 -5.07
C ILE A 177 -9.23 9.05 -4.94
N PHE A 178 -9.77 8.79 -3.76
CA PHE A 178 -10.43 7.56 -3.37
C PHE A 178 -11.96 7.67 -3.33
N ASP A 179 -12.52 8.87 -3.52
CA ASP A 179 -13.97 9.10 -3.52
C ASP A 179 -14.66 8.71 -4.85
N PHE A 180 -13.90 8.17 -5.82
CA PHE A 180 -14.42 7.71 -7.11
C PHE A 180 -15.51 6.63 -6.99
N SER A 181 -15.66 5.95 -5.84
CA SER A 181 -16.72 4.96 -5.59
C SER A 181 -18.00 5.55 -4.97
N THR A 182 -18.04 6.83 -4.61
CA THR A 182 -19.24 7.45 -3.97
C THR A 182 -20.22 8.07 -4.96
N LEU A 183 -19.92 8.03 -6.26
CA LEU A 183 -20.84 8.37 -7.35
C LEU A 183 -21.41 7.07 -7.97
N SER A 184 -22.21 6.33 -7.21
CA SER A 184 -23.13 5.29 -7.71
C SER A 184 -24.48 5.40 -7.03
#